data_AF-A0A1G9TMD1-F1
#
_entry.id   AF-A0A1G9TMD1-F1
#
_cell.length_a   1.000
_cell.length_b   1.000
_cell.length_c   1.000
_cell.angle_alpha   90.00
_cell.angle_beta   90.00
_cell.angle_gamma   90.00
#
_symmetry.space_group_name_H-M   'P 1'
#
loop_
_entity.id
_entity.type
_entity.pdbx_description
1 polymer ?
#
loop_
_entity_poly.entity_id
_entity_poly.type
_entity_poly.pdbx_seq_one_letter_code
_entity_poly.pdbx_strand_id
1 'polypeptide(L)' 'MEAHERNAGGRRAGAGRPRNPPVLVELPRTDCPMQWLLAAMNCPALPVPLRLDCARALLPYCERQKSREG' A
#
# COMPACT_ATOMS: atom_id res chain seq x y z
N MET A 1 21.07 -1.94 43.98
CA MET A 1 20.10 -2.24 42.90
C MET A 1 19.70 -0.92 42.30
N GLU A 2 20.31 -0.48 41.20
CA GLU A 2 20.12 0.88 40.70
C GLU A 2 19.86 0.91 39.19
N ALA A 3 18.58 1.17 38.88
CA ALA A 3 18.00 1.75 37.67
C ALA A 3 18.46 1.27 36.26
N HIS A 4 17.92 0.14 35.81
CA HIS A 4 17.92 -0.31 34.41
C HIS A 4 16.70 0.24 33.62
N GLU A 5 16.33 1.54 33.69
CA GLU A 5 15.06 1.97 33.03
C GLU A 5 15.05 3.39 32.44
N ARG A 6 16.18 3.97 32.04
CA ARG A 6 16.20 5.37 31.54
C ARG A 6 16.27 5.56 30.03
N ASN A 7 16.35 4.50 29.23
CA ASN A 7 16.37 4.58 27.78
C ASN A 7 15.12 3.94 27.15
N ALA A 8 13.94 4.30 27.67
CA ALA A 8 12.69 3.99 26.97
C ALA A 8 12.63 4.84 25.69
N GLY A 9 12.61 4.19 24.52
CA GLY A 9 12.48 4.80 23.19
C GLY A 9 11.11 5.45 22.94
N GLY A 10 10.59 6.19 23.92
CA GLY A 10 9.35 6.93 23.85
C GLY A 10 9.44 8.15 22.94
N ARG A 11 8.26 8.69 22.60
CA ARG A 11 8.09 9.89 21.78
C ARG A 11 8.82 11.08 22.42
N ARG A 12 10.05 11.36 21.97
CA ARG A 12 10.77 12.59 22.34
C ARG A 12 10.08 13.79 21.69
N ALA A 13 10.19 14.97 22.29
CA ALA A 13 9.81 16.20 21.61
C ALA A 13 10.58 16.29 20.28
N GLY A 14 9.86 16.37 19.15
CA GLY A 14 10.45 16.31 17.80
C GLY A 14 10.70 14.90 17.24
N ALA A 15 10.38 13.82 17.98
CA ALA A 15 10.42 12.46 17.46
C ALA A 15 9.12 12.11 16.72
N GLY A 16 9.28 11.63 15.49
CA GLY A 16 8.20 11.24 14.59
C GLY A 16 8.30 12.01 13.27
N ARG A 17 8.21 11.30 12.15
CA ARG A 17 8.04 11.94 10.85
C ARG A 17 6.62 12.53 10.81
N PRO A 18 6.44 13.80 10.43
CA PRO A 18 5.11 14.34 10.16
C PRO A 18 4.36 13.42 9.19
N ARG A 19 3.05 13.26 9.40
CA ARG A 19 2.22 12.47 8.49
C ARG A 19 2.27 13.12 7.10
N ASN A 20 2.51 12.32 6.06
CA ASN A 20 2.43 12.81 4.70
C ASN A 20 0.99 13.31 4.41
N PRO A 21 0.83 14.44 3.70
CA PRO A 21 -0.48 14.89 3.27
C PRO A 21 -1.13 13.85 2.35
N PRO A 22 -2.48 13.78 2.30
CA PRO A 22 -3.16 12.90 1.37
C PRO A 22 -2.85 13.33 -0.08
N VAL A 23 -2.63 12.34 -0.95
CA VAL A 23 -2.44 12.57 -2.38
C VAL A 23 -3.75 12.23 -3.08
N LEU A 24 -4.30 13.19 -3.82
CA LEU A 24 -5.41 12.94 -4.74
C LEU A 24 -4.85 12.40 -6.05
N VAL A 25 -5.31 11.23 -6.46
CA VAL A 25 -4.90 10.57 -7.69
C VAL A 25 -6.13 10.29 -8.53
N GLU A 26 -6.11 10.73 -9.78
CA GLU A 26 -7.16 10.39 -10.73
C GLU A 26 -6.89 9.02 -11.35
N LEU A 27 -7.91 8.16 -11.28
CA LEU A 27 -7.91 6.85 -11.91
C LEU A 27 -9.03 6.78 -12.95
N PRO A 28 -8.90 5.92 -13.97
CA PRO A 28 -9.97 5.72 -14.94
C PRO A 28 -11.28 5.32 -14.27
N ARG A 29 -12.38 5.93 -14.72
CA ARG A 29 -13.72 5.48 -14.35
C ARG A 29 -14.02 4.19 -15.10
N THR A 30 -14.27 3.12 -14.35
CA THR A 30 -14.63 1.81 -14.90
C THR A 30 -15.56 1.11 -13.92
N ASP A 31 -16.52 0.36 -14.47
CA ASP A 31 -17.43 -0.47 -13.68
C ASP A 31 -16.82 -1.84 -13.36
N CYS A 32 -15.68 -2.17 -13.97
CA CYS A 32 -14.98 -3.42 -13.75
C CYS A 32 -13.90 -3.27 -12.65
N PRO A 33 -14.05 -3.93 -11.49
CA PRO A 33 -13.10 -3.78 -10.38
C PRO A 33 -11.70 -4.29 -10.75
N MET A 34 -11.61 -5.31 -11.60
CA MET A 34 -10.32 -5.83 -12.07
C MET A 34 -9.57 -4.80 -12.92
N GLN A 35 -10.27 -4.13 -13.85
CA GLN A 35 -9.67 -3.07 -14.66
C GLN A 35 -9.23 -1.89 -13.80
N TRP A 36 -10.02 -1.55 -12.78
CA TRP A 36 -9.68 -0.51 -11.82
C TRP A 36 -8.40 -0.84 -11.06
N LEU A 37 -8.28 -2.07 -10.52
CA LEU A 37 -7.09 -2.53 -9.79
C LEU A 37 -5.84 -2.57 -10.67
N LEU A 38 -5.97 -2.99 -11.93
CA LEU A 38 -4.88 -2.95 -12.90
C LEU A 38 -4.41 -1.52 -13.19
N ALA A 39 -5.34 -0.58 -13.34
CA ALA A 39 -5.01 0.83 -13.52
C ALA A 39 -4.33 1.42 -12.28
N ALA A 40 -4.85 1.13 -11.09
CA ALA A 40 -4.29 1.61 -9.82
C ALA A 40 -2.86 1.07 -9.56
N MET A 41 -2.63 -0.22 -9.79
CA MET A 41 -1.31 -0.86 -9.63
C MET A 41 -0.25 -0.22 -10.55
N ASN A 42 -0.64 0.19 -11.76
CA ASN A 42 0.25 0.78 -12.76
C ASN A 42 0.34 2.32 -12.66
N CYS A 43 -0.35 2.96 -11.71
CA CYS A 43 -0.36 4.41 -11.59
C CYS A 43 0.90 4.93 -10.84
N PRO A 44 1.83 5.66 -11.50
CA PRO A 44 3.06 6.11 -10.85
C PRO A 44 2.83 7.17 -9.76
N ALA A 45 1.72 7.90 -9.82
CA ALA A 45 1.32 8.87 -8.80
C ALA A 45 0.85 8.22 -7.49
N LEU A 46 0.52 6.92 -7.52
CA LEU A 46 0.07 6.19 -6.35
C LEU A 46 1.29 5.72 -5.51
N PRO A 47 1.26 5.90 -4.17
CA PRO A 47 2.28 5.37 -3.28
C PRO A 47 2.56 3.88 -3.51
N VAL A 48 3.84 3.51 -3.50
CA VAL A 48 4.28 2.11 -3.70
C VAL A 48 3.51 1.11 -2.82
N PRO A 49 3.28 1.35 -1.52
CA PRO A 49 2.53 0.39 -0.68
C PRO A 49 1.12 0.12 -1.22
N LEU A 50 0.42 1.15 -1.69
CA LEU A 50 -0.93 1.00 -2.26
C LEU A 50 -0.91 0.24 -3.60
N ARG A 51 0.13 0.43 -4.42
CA ARG A 51 0.31 -0.36 -5.65
C ARG A 51 0.53 -1.84 -5.34
N LEU A 52 1.29 -2.15 -4.30
CA LEU A 52 1.49 -3.53 -3.83
C LEU A 52 0.19 -4.14 -3.30
N ASP A 53 -0.64 -3.36 -2.60
CA ASP A 53 -1.97 -3.81 -2.14
C ASP A 53 -2.87 -4.20 -3.33
N CYS A 54 -2.89 -3.37 -4.38
CA CYS A 54 -3.62 -3.67 -5.62
C CYS A 54 -3.09 -4.95 -6.28
N ALA A 55 -1.77 -5.13 -6.36
CA ALA A 55 -1.16 -6.32 -6.93
C ALA A 55 -1.56 -7.59 -6.17
N ARG A 56 -1.55 -7.54 -4.82
CA ARG A 56 -1.97 -8.66 -3.97
C ARG A 56 -3.44 -9.04 -4.17
N ALA A 57 -4.31 -8.05 -4.32
CA ALA A 57 -5.73 -8.27 -4.61
C ALA A 57 -5.97 -8.94 -5.98
N LEU A 58 -5.05 -8.75 -6.94
CA LEU A 58 -5.14 -9.35 -8.28
C LEU A 58 -4.65 -10.80 -8.35
N LEU A 59 -3.82 -11.26 -7.40
CA LEU A 59 -3.20 -12.60 -7.45
C LEU A 59 -4.19 -13.75 -7.69
N PRO A 60 -5.35 -13.84 -6.99
CA PRO A 60 -6.29 -14.94 -7.19
C PRO A 60 -6.86 -15.00 -8.63
N TYR A 61 -6.96 -13.85 -9.30
CA TYR A 61 -7.44 -13.80 -10.68
C TYR A 61 -6.37 -14.28 -11.66
N CYS A 62 -5.11 -13.91 -11.44
CA CYS A 62 -3.98 -14.36 -12.25
C CYS A 62 -3.74 -15.87 -12.11
N GLU A 63 -3.81 -16.40 -10.89
CA GLU A 63 -3.68 -17.83 -10.62
C GLU A 63 -4.79 -18.64 -11.30
N ARG A 64 -6.04 -18.16 -11.20
CA ARG A 64 -7.20 -18.78 -11.85
C ARG A 64 -7.06 -18.81 -13.37
N GLN A 65 -6.56 -17.74 -13.99
CA GLN A 65 -6.35 -17.71 -15.45
C GLN A 65 -5.26 -18.69 -15.88
N LYS A 66 -4.15 -18.74 -15.13
CA LYS A 66 -3.05 -19.68 -15.39
C LYS A 66 -3.50 -21.14 -15.35
N SER A 67 -4.40 -21.52 -14.43
CA SER A 67 -4.97 -22.88 -14.38
C SER A 67 -5.94 -23.21 -15.53
N ARG A 68 -6.41 -22.21 -16.27
CA ARG A 68 -7.38 -22.37 -17.35
C ARG A 68 -6.73 -22.52 -18.73
N GLU A 69 -5.48 -22.07 -18.84
CA GLU A 69 -4.65 -22.12 -20.05
C GLU A 69 -3.65 -23.30 -20.05
N GLY A 70 -3.65 -24.11 -18.98
CA GLY A 70 -2.80 -25.29 -18.82
C GLY A 70 -3.54 -26.62 -19.00
#